data_AF-A0A535ZAX7-F1
#
_entry.id   AF-A0A535ZAX7-F1
#
_cell.length_a   1.000
_cell.length_b   1.000
_cell.length_c   1.000
_cell.angle_alpha   90.00
_cell.angle_beta   90.00
_cell.angle_gamma   90.00
#
_symmetry.space_group_name_H-M   'P 1'
#
loop_
_entity.id
_entity.type
_entity.pdbx_description
1 polymer ?
#
loop_
_entity_poly.entity_id
_entity_poly.type
_entity_poly.pdbx_seq_one_letter_code
_entity_poly.pdbx_strand_id
1 'polypeptide(L)'
;MAPYGRRENIAPAEVEDALLAHETVRAAAVFGVPTGMLEDEVVAVVVLRDGAAPDEAALKAWAATRLAAYKVPSRIHFRDSLPTTATHRVAKDSLRREYGHTNTD
;
A
#
# COMPACT_ATOMS: atom_id res chain seq x y z
N MET A 1 -26.49 18.58 -13.11
CA MET A 1 -25.80 17.26 -13.03
C MET A 1 -24.33 17.56 -12.84
N ALA A 2 -23.61 17.22 -11.76
CA ALA A 2 -23.86 16.53 -10.49
C ALA A 2 -22.83 17.10 -9.47
N PRO A 3 -22.86 16.71 -8.18
CA PRO A 3 -21.58 16.51 -7.50
C PRO A 3 -21.46 15.09 -6.95
N TYR A 4 -20.45 14.41 -7.50
CA TYR A 4 -19.58 13.42 -6.87
C TYR A 4 -20.18 12.55 -5.77
N GLY A 5 -20.49 11.30 -6.15
CA GLY A 5 -20.62 10.21 -5.20
C GLY A 5 -19.43 10.18 -4.25
N ARG A 6 -19.70 9.89 -2.99
CA ARG A 6 -18.70 9.84 -1.92
C ARG A 6 -17.58 8.89 -2.34
N ARG A 7 -16.41 9.44 -2.68
CA ARG A 7 -15.18 8.68 -2.57
C ARG A 7 -14.98 8.45 -1.08
N GLU A 8 -15.30 7.25 -0.62
CA GLU A 8 -14.67 6.72 0.59
C GLU A 8 -13.17 6.66 0.28
N ASN A 9 -12.48 7.78 0.48
CA ASN A 9 -11.04 7.88 0.32
C ASN A 9 -10.43 6.93 1.34
N ILE A 10 -10.02 5.74 0.90
CA ILE A 10 -9.10 4.92 1.66
C ILE A 10 -7.89 5.82 1.91
N ALA A 11 -7.65 6.18 3.16
CA ALA A 11 -6.53 7.03 3.52
C ALA A 11 -5.27 6.16 3.48
N PRO A 12 -4.41 6.26 2.46
CA PRO A 12 -3.22 5.41 2.38
C PRO A 12 -2.35 5.55 3.63
N ALA A 13 -2.31 6.75 4.23
CA ALA A 13 -1.61 7.01 5.47
C ALA A 13 -2.07 6.15 6.65
N GLU A 14 -3.37 5.83 6.75
CA GLU A 14 -3.90 4.98 7.82
C GLU A 14 -3.46 3.52 7.63
N VAL A 15 -3.43 3.06 6.39
CA VAL A 15 -2.94 1.71 6.05
C VAL A 15 -1.43 1.62 6.27
N GLU A 16 -0.68 2.67 5.90
CA GLU A 16 0.76 2.78 6.16
C GLU A 16 1.04 2.70 7.67
N ASP A 17 0.31 3.45 8.49
CA ASP A 17 0.48 3.44 9.94
C ASP A 17 0.22 2.05 10.55
N ALA A 18 -0.86 1.40 10.12
CA ALA A 18 -1.20 0.05 10.59
C ALA A 18 -0.09 -0.98 10.27
N LEU A 19 0.51 -0.89 9.07
CA LEU A 19 1.63 -1.74 8.64
C LEU A 19 2.93 -1.38 9.38
N LEU A 20 3.24 -0.08 9.52
CA LEU A 20 4.43 0.41 10.23
C LEU A 20 4.45 0.01 11.71
N ALA A 21 3.27 -0.13 12.30
CA ALA A 21 3.13 -0.62 13.66
C ALA A 21 3.39 -2.14 13.81
N HIS A 22 3.70 -2.87 12.74
CA HIS A 22 4.20 -4.26 12.81
C HIS A 22 5.70 -4.29 13.12
N GLU A 23 6.13 -5.19 14.02
CA GLU A 23 7.53 -5.28 14.48
C GLU A 23 8.52 -5.70 13.39
N THR A 24 8.05 -6.37 12.34
CA THR A 24 8.88 -6.76 11.19
C THR A 24 8.97 -5.69 10.10
N VAL A 25 8.15 -4.62 10.16
CA VAL A 25 8.07 -3.61 9.11
C VAL A 25 8.96 -2.42 9.45
N ARG A 26 9.89 -2.10 8.55
CA ARG A 26 10.78 -0.94 8.65
C ARG A 26 10.15 0.31 8.01
N ALA A 27 9.56 0.15 6.84
CA ALA A 27 8.87 1.22 6.12
C ALA A 27 7.71 0.65 5.31
N ALA A 28 6.65 1.43 5.12
CA ALA A 28 5.53 1.06 4.26
C ALA A 28 5.12 2.26 3.40
N ALA A 29 4.74 2.00 2.16
CA ALA A 29 4.17 2.98 1.25
C ALA A 29 2.90 2.39 0.62
N VAL A 30 1.76 3.05 0.80
CA VAL A 30 0.47 2.61 0.28
C VAL A 30 -0.05 3.61 -0.75
N PHE A 31 -0.63 3.10 -1.82
CA PHE A 31 -1.25 3.91 -2.87
C PHE A 31 -2.37 3.14 -3.56
N GLY A 32 -3.38 3.88 -4.03
CA GLY A 32 -4.45 3.35 -4.86
C GLY A 32 -4.02 3.27 -6.32
N VAL A 33 -4.25 2.12 -6.94
CA VAL A 33 -4.07 1.86 -8.36
C VAL A 33 -5.45 1.82 -9.02
N PRO A 34 -5.76 2.72 -9.97
CA PRO A 34 -7.02 2.68 -10.68
C PRO A 34 -7.05 1.45 -11.60
N THR A 35 -7.96 0.51 -11.33
CA THR A 35 -8.10 -0.75 -12.08
C THR A 35 -9.05 -0.63 -13.27
N GLY A 36 -9.66 0.55 -13.47
CA GLY A 36 -10.76 0.72 -14.41
C GLY A 36 -12.10 0.10 -13.96
N MET A 37 -12.11 -0.62 -12.83
CA MET A 37 -13.34 -1.09 -12.18
C MET A 37 -13.91 -0.03 -11.22
N LEU A 38 -15.06 -0.34 -10.62
CA LEU A 38 -15.75 0.54 -9.67
C LEU A 38 -14.90 0.83 -8.40
N GLU A 39 -13.93 -0.04 -8.10
CA GLU A 39 -13.06 0.04 -6.93
C GLU A 39 -11.59 0.13 -7.34
N ASP A 40 -10.88 1.10 -6.76
CA ASP A 40 -9.42 1.23 -6.87
C ASP A 40 -8.75 0.08 -6.09
N GLU A 41 -7.69 -0.52 -6.64
CA GLU A 41 -6.91 -1.54 -5.94
C GLU A 41 -5.93 -0.87 -4.98
N VAL A 42 -5.93 -1.28 -3.71
CA VAL A 42 -4.97 -0.78 -2.72
C VAL A 42 -3.70 -1.63 -2.79
N VAL A 43 -2.61 -1.00 -3.18
CA VAL A 43 -1.29 -1.63 -3.25
C VAL A 43 -0.40 -1.08 -2.13
N ALA A 44 0.25 -1.98 -1.40
CA ALA A 44 1.21 -1.66 -0.37
C ALA A 44 2.61 -2.14 -0.77
N VAL A 45 3.62 -1.30 -0.60
CA VAL A 45 5.03 -1.65 -0.75
C VAL A 45 5.68 -1.56 0.63
N VAL A 46 6.22 -2.68 1.09
CA VAL A 46 6.70 -2.85 2.46
C VAL A 46 8.20 -3.16 2.43
N VAL A 47 8.94 -2.47 3.28
CA VAL A 47 10.35 -2.77 3.58
C VAL A 47 10.40 -3.44 4.93
N LEU A 48 11.03 -4.61 4.97
CA LEU A 48 11.17 -5.40 6.18
C LEU A 48 12.38 -4.95 7.00
N ARG A 49 12.34 -5.21 8.30
CA ARG A 49 13.51 -5.10 9.17
C ARG A 49 14.46 -6.27 8.88
N ASP A 50 15.74 -6.05 9.16
CA ASP A 50 16.77 -7.08 8.99
C ASP A 50 16.43 -8.35 9.80
N GLY A 51 16.56 -9.51 9.18
CA GLY A 51 16.20 -10.80 9.78
C GLY A 51 14.71 -11.11 9.86
N ALA A 52 13.82 -10.22 9.38
CA ALA A 52 12.40 -10.48 9.35
C ALA A 52 11.93 -10.95 7.95
N ALA A 53 11.05 -11.95 7.91
CA ALA A 53 10.49 -12.50 6.68
C ALA A 53 9.01 -12.88 6.83
N PRO A 54 8.10 -11.94 7.17
CA PRO A 54 6.67 -12.23 7.16
C PRO A 54 6.18 -12.46 5.72
N ASP A 55 5.28 -13.43 5.54
CA ASP A 55 4.56 -13.59 4.30
C ASP A 55 3.49 -12.51 4.09
N GLU A 56 3.07 -12.31 2.84
CA GLU A 56 1.99 -11.38 2.50
C GLU A 56 0.72 -11.66 3.34
N ALA A 57 0.36 -12.94 3.50
CA ALA A 57 -0.81 -13.33 4.28
C ALA A 57 -0.72 -12.91 5.75
N ALA A 58 0.48 -12.94 6.35
CA ALA A 58 0.70 -12.51 7.72
C ALA A 58 0.49 -11.00 7.88
N LEU A 59 1.04 -10.19 6.96
CA LEU A 59 0.84 -8.74 6.97
C LEU A 59 -0.60 -8.33 6.66
N LYS A 60 -1.28 -9.04 5.75
CA LYS A 60 -2.71 -8.83 5.48
C LYS A 60 -3.57 -9.16 6.69
N ALA A 61 -3.32 -10.30 7.35
CA ALA A 61 -4.03 -10.68 8.57
C ALA A 61 -3.82 -9.63 9.66
N TRP A 62 -2.59 -9.16 9.84
CA TRP A 62 -2.28 -8.08 10.75
C TRP A 62 -3.04 -6.79 10.43
N ALA A 63 -3.01 -6.34 9.18
CA ALA A 63 -3.74 -5.16 8.74
C ALA A 63 -5.25 -5.33 9.01
N ALA A 64 -5.81 -6.52 8.77
CA ALA A 64 -7.22 -6.82 9.03
C ALA A 64 -7.61 -6.79 10.52
N THR A 65 -6.67 -6.92 11.46
CA THR A 65 -6.96 -6.72 12.90
C THR A 65 -7.14 -5.26 13.28
N ARG A 66 -6.68 -4.32 12.44
CA ARG A 66 -6.63 -2.87 12.73
C ARG A 66 -7.49 -2.05 11.80
N LEU A 67 -7.66 -2.53 10.58
CA LEU A 67 -8.36 -1.86 9.49
C LEU A 67 -9.59 -2.68 9.12
N ALA A 68 -10.61 -1.99 8.61
CA ALA A 68 -11.74 -2.67 7.98
C ALA A 68 -11.28 -3.41 6.71
N ALA A 69 -11.95 -4.52 6.37
CA ALA A 69 -11.57 -5.38 5.25
C ALA A 69 -11.35 -4.65 3.91
N TYR A 70 -12.17 -3.63 3.62
CA TYR A 70 -12.04 -2.82 2.39
C TYR A 70 -10.82 -1.88 2.38
N LYS A 71 -10.18 -1.64 3.54
CA LYS A 71 -8.94 -0.85 3.66
C LYS A 71 -7.69 -1.73 3.65
N VAL A 72 -7.84 -3.05 3.79
CA VAL A 72 -6.71 -3.98 3.75
C VAL A 72 -6.13 -3.98 2.34
N PRO A 73 -4.80 -3.84 2.19
CA PRO A 73 -4.19 -3.83 0.86
C PRO A 73 -4.43 -5.16 0.14
N SER A 74 -4.94 -5.08 -1.08
CA SER A 74 -5.17 -6.25 -1.94
C SER A 74 -3.87 -6.92 -2.35
N ARG A 75 -2.78 -6.14 -2.50
CA ARG A 75 -1.45 -6.61 -2.87
C ARG A 75 -0.38 -6.00 -1.96
N ILE A 76 0.56 -6.83 -1.51
CA ILE A 76 1.72 -6.38 -0.74
C ILE A 76 2.99 -6.80 -1.47
N HIS A 77 3.81 -5.82 -1.84
CA HIS A 77 5.12 -6.05 -2.44
C HIS A 77 6.21 -5.80 -1.41
N PHE A 78 7.15 -6.73 -1.31
CA PHE A 78 8.33 -6.58 -0.46
C PHE A 78 9.49 -5.97 -1.23
N ARG A 79 10.21 -5.03 -0.61
CA ARG A 79 11.45 -4.45 -1.14
C ARG A 79 12.49 -4.25 -0.04
N ASP A 80 13.75 -4.23 -0.43
CA ASP A 80 14.86 -3.86 0.45
C ASP A 80 14.85 -2.37 0.83
N SER A 81 14.35 -1.51 -0.06
CA SER A 81 14.23 -0.07 0.19
C SER A 81 13.14 0.56 -0.65
N LEU A 82 12.57 1.67 -0.14
CA LEU A 82 11.64 2.51 -0.89
C LEU A 82 12.43 3.50 -1.76
N PRO A 83 12.02 3.73 -3.02
CA PRO A 83 12.66 4.74 -3.85
C PRO A 83 12.50 6.10 -3.16
N THR A 84 13.61 6.81 -3.01
CA THR A 84 13.61 8.18 -2.49
C THR A 84 13.86 9.15 -3.63
N THR A 85 13.18 10.29 -3.62
CA THR A 85 13.50 11.42 -4.50
C THR A 85 14.88 11.99 -4.14
N ALA A 86 15.43 12.85 -5.00
CA ALA A 86 16.67 13.59 -4.74
C ALA A 86 16.65 14.42 -3.42
N THR A 87 15.47 14.62 -2.83
CA THR A 87 15.27 15.30 -1.55
C THR A 87 15.10 14.32 -0.37
N HIS A 88 15.49 13.05 -0.51
CA HIS A 88 15.34 11.98 0.49
C HIS A 88 13.90 11.68 0.96
N ARG A 89 12.88 12.11 0.19
CA ARG A 89 11.48 11.77 0.48
C ARG A 89 11.07 10.53 -0.31
N VAL A 90 10.22 9.68 0.25
CA VAL A 90 9.68 8.52 -0.46
C VAL A 90 8.97 8.96 -1.74
N ALA A 91 9.45 8.49 -2.89
CA ALA A 91 8.94 8.77 -4.22
C ALA A 91 7.71 7.88 -4.51
N LYS A 92 6.58 8.16 -3.85
CA LYS A 92 5.33 7.42 -4.04
C LYS A 92 4.86 7.44 -5.51
N ASP A 93 5.15 8.51 -6.27
CA ASP A 93 4.78 8.61 -7.69
C ASP A 93 5.52 7.55 -8.55
N SER A 94 6.80 7.30 -8.27
CA SER A 94 7.56 6.26 -8.95
C SER A 94 7.01 4.87 -8.65
N LEU A 95 6.69 4.58 -7.38
CA LEU A 95 6.06 3.31 -7.00
C LEU A 95 4.69 3.15 -7.68
N ARG A 96 3.88 4.21 -7.72
CA ARG A 96 2.58 4.17 -8.40
C ARG A 96 2.73 3.91 -9.89
N ARG A 97 3.75 4.43 -10.57
CA ARG A 97 4.00 4.13 -11.99
C ARG A 97 4.51 2.71 -12.21
N GLU A 98 5.33 2.22 -11.29
CA GLU A 98 5.95 0.90 -11.39
C GLU A 98 4.93 -0.22 -11.13
N TYR A 99 4.11 -0.08 -10.10
CA TYR A 99 3.10 -1.06 -9.69
C TYR A 99 1.69 -0.77 -10.21
N GLY A 100 1.44 0.44 -10.72
CA GLY A 100 0.14 0.85 -11.22
C GLY A 100 -0.14 0.50 -12.68
N HIS A 101 0.82 -0.09 -13.40
CA HIS A 101 0.52 -0.73 -14.67
C HIS A 101 -0.11 -2.09 -14.38
N THR A 102 -1.43 -2.14 -14.29
CA THR A 102 -2.17 -3.37 -14.58
C THR A 102 -2.06 -3.63 -16.08
N ASN A 103 -0.87 -4.04 -16.54
CA ASN A 103 -0.78 -4.68 -17.83
C ASN A 103 -1.47 -6.02 -17.67
N THR A 104 -2.71 -6.10 -18.14
CA THR A 104 -3.32 -7.35 -18.58
C THR A 104 -2.30 -8.09 -19.44
N ASP A 105 -1.72 -9.16 -18.90
CA ASP A 105 -1.32 -10.32 -19.69
C ASP A 105 -2.47 -11.33 -19.61
#